data_AF-A0A967LAA2-F1
#
_entry.id   AF-A0A967LAA2-F1
#
_cell.length_a   1.000
_cell.length_b   1.000
_cell.length_c   1.000
_cell.angle_alpha   90.00
_cell.angle_beta   90.00
_cell.angle_gamma   90.00
#
_symmetry.space_group_name_H-M   'P 1'
#
loop_
_entity.id
_entity.type
_entity.pdbx_description
1 polymer ?
#
loop_
_entity_poly.entity_id
_entity_poly.type
_entity_poly.pdbx_seq_one_letter_code
_entity_poly.pdbx_strand_id
1 'polypeptide(L)' 'ERLFHGLGCELEVPAWENEPVQKLLRHVDEESRWHTFNMGIGWVVIVDSARAKEAIAAGPGGVALGVVGATPGVRVTPKR' A
#
# COMPACT_ATOMS: atom_id res chain seq x y z
N GLU A 1 -16.93 4.03 -10.79
CA GLU A 1 -16.11 2.91 -10.27
C GLU A 1 -16.35 1.66 -11.13
N ARG A 2 -15.61 1.48 -12.23
CA ARG A 2 -15.82 0.37 -13.19
C ARG A 2 -14.53 -0.23 -13.76
N LEU A 3 -13.35 0.24 -13.34
CA LEU A 3 -12.08 -0.15 -13.99
C LEU A 3 -11.63 -1.59 -13.69
N PHE A 4 -12.07 -2.19 -12.58
CA PHE A 4 -11.48 -3.44 -12.09
C PHE A 4 -12.43 -4.63 -12.01
N HIS A 5 -13.68 -4.55 -12.50
CA HIS A 5 -14.54 -5.73 -12.78
C HIS A 5 -14.55 -6.86 -11.71
N GLY A 6 -14.63 -6.52 -10.42
CA GLY A 6 -14.63 -7.51 -9.33
C GLY A 6 -13.25 -7.98 -8.86
N LEU A 7 -12.17 -7.40 -9.39
CA LEU A 7 -10.82 -7.58 -8.85
C LEU A 7 -10.62 -6.78 -7.56
N GLY A 8 -9.68 -7.23 -6.77
CA GLY A 8 -9.23 -6.57 -5.54
C GLY A 8 -7.80 -6.98 -5.22
N CYS A 9 -7.35 -6.76 -3.99
CA CYS A 9 -6.00 -7.13 -3.57
C CYS A 9 -5.87 -7.22 -2.05
N GLU A 10 -4.81 -7.91 -1.64
CA GLU A 10 -4.31 -7.93 -0.27
C GLU A 10 -2.95 -7.26 -0.27
N LEU A 11 -2.80 -6.22 0.53
CA LEU A 11 -1.62 -5.36 0.58
C LEU A 11 -0.95 -5.48 1.95
N GLU A 12 0.34 -5.81 1.94
CA GLU A 12 1.24 -5.66 3.08
C GLU A 12 1.95 -4.32 2.97
N VAL A 13 1.53 -3.35 3.79
CA VAL A 13 2.08 -1.99 3.76
C VAL A 13 3.20 -1.87 4.80
N PRO A 14 4.42 -1.46 4.40
CA PRO A 14 5.51 -1.20 5.33
C PRO A 14 5.14 -0.14 6.38
N ALA A 15 5.71 -0.25 7.58
CA ALA A 15 5.53 0.76 8.60
C ALA A 15 6.10 2.12 8.15
N TRP A 16 5.37 3.19 8.45
CA TRP A 16 5.84 4.55 8.16
C TRP A 16 6.73 5.06 9.29
N GLU A 17 8.00 4.64 9.33
CA GLU A 17 8.89 4.75 10.50
C GLU A 17 9.40 6.16 10.86
N ASN A 18 8.96 7.20 10.16
CA ASN A 18 9.44 8.57 10.43
C ASN A 18 8.99 9.08 11.81
N GLU A 19 9.95 9.53 12.64
CA GLU A 19 9.75 10.00 14.03
C GLU A 19 8.65 11.08 14.15
N PRO A 20 8.65 12.16 13.35
CA PRO A 20 7.53 13.11 13.30
C PRO A 20 6.16 12.49 13.02
N VAL A 21 6.06 11.58 12.05
CA VAL A 21 4.79 10.92 11.71
C VAL A 21 4.32 10.01 12.84
N GLN A 22 5.23 9.27 13.46
CA GLN A 22 4.90 8.40 14.59
C GLN A 22 4.33 9.21 15.76
N LYS A 23 4.76 10.47 15.96
CA LYS A 23 4.13 11.38 16.93
C LYS A 23 2.67 11.65 16.59
N LEU A 24 2.37 11.94 15.31
CA LEU A 24 1.01 12.18 14.84
C LEU A 24 0.12 10.94 14.97
N LEU A 25 0.61 9.77 14.53
CA LEU A 25 -0.17 8.53 14.50
C LEU A 25 -0.61 8.09 15.90
N ARG A 26 0.16 8.41 16.97
CA ARG A 26 -0.24 8.12 18.36
C ARG A 26 -1.51 8.84 18.81
N HIS A 27 -1.93 9.90 18.12
CA HIS A 27 -3.13 10.68 18.44
C HIS A 27 -4.32 10.34 17.54
N VAL A 28 -4.19 9.35 16.65
CA VAL A 28 -5.22 8.92 15.71
C VAL A 28 -5.52 7.45 15.97
N ASP A 29 -6.80 7.06 16.01
CA ASP A 29 -7.20 5.66 16.12
C ASP A 29 -6.74 4.85 14.90
N GLU A 30 -6.57 3.54 15.09
CA GLU A 30 -5.93 2.69 14.08
C GLU A 30 -6.68 2.66 12.74
N GLU A 31 -8.01 2.65 12.77
CA GLU A 31 -8.86 2.62 11.57
C GLU A 31 -8.73 3.94 10.79
N SER A 32 -8.85 5.08 11.47
CA SER A 32 -8.76 6.40 10.85
C SER A 32 -7.41 6.64 10.17
N ARG A 33 -6.32 6.02 10.63
CA ARG A 33 -4.99 6.16 10.00
C ARG A 33 -5.00 5.71 8.54
N TRP A 34 -5.61 4.55 8.27
CA TRP A 34 -5.69 3.97 6.92
C TRP A 34 -6.60 4.75 5.98
N HIS A 35 -7.60 5.45 6.53
CA HIS A 35 -8.53 6.26 5.74
C HIS A 35 -8.11 7.73 5.58
N THR A 36 -7.13 8.19 6.36
CA THR A 36 -6.70 9.60 6.36
C THR A 36 -5.33 9.80 5.72
N PHE A 37 -4.38 8.91 5.99
CA PHE A 37 -3.00 9.05 5.54
C PHE A 37 -2.67 8.04 4.45
N ASN A 38 -1.72 8.40 3.60
CA ASN A 38 -1.18 7.50 2.58
C ASN A 38 -0.20 6.45 3.14
N MET A 39 0.05 6.48 4.45
CA MET A 39 0.92 5.55 5.17
C MET A 39 2.34 5.43 4.58
N GLY A 40 2.87 6.54 4.06
CA GLY A 40 4.20 6.60 3.46
C GLY A 40 4.26 6.22 1.99
N ILE A 41 3.12 5.89 1.36
CA ILE A 41 3.02 5.50 -0.05
C ILE A 41 2.50 6.68 -0.87
N GLY A 42 3.39 7.39 -1.56
CA GLY A 42 3.02 8.56 -2.36
C GLY A 42 2.22 8.22 -3.65
N TRP A 43 2.47 7.06 -4.24
CA TRP A 43 1.80 6.58 -5.44
C TRP A 43 1.85 5.05 -5.51
N VAL A 44 0.93 4.46 -6.29
CA VAL A 44 0.85 3.02 -6.51
C VAL A 44 0.67 2.77 -8.01
N VAL A 45 1.32 1.72 -8.52
CA VAL A 45 1.14 1.24 -9.89
C VAL A 45 0.96 -0.28 -9.89
N ILE A 46 0.12 -0.75 -10.81
CA ILE A 46 -0.08 -2.16 -11.08
C ILE A 46 0.72 -2.49 -12.35
N VAL A 47 1.60 -3.48 -12.24
CA VAL A 47 2.45 -3.95 -13.34
C VAL A 47 2.29 -5.45 -13.52
N ASP A 48 2.71 -5.95 -14.67
CA ASP A 48 2.88 -7.38 -14.88
C ASP A 48 3.90 -7.94 -13.86
N SER A 49 3.63 -9.13 -13.31
CA SER A 49 4.47 -9.74 -12.27
C SER A 49 5.91 -10.00 -12.75
N ALA A 50 6.11 -10.23 -14.05
CA ALA A 50 7.44 -10.37 -14.64
C ALA A 50 8.24 -9.06 -14.62
N ARG A 51 7.56 -7.90 -14.50
CA ARG A 51 8.17 -6.56 -14.48
C ARG A 51 8.26 -5.95 -13.08
N ALA A 52 7.74 -6.62 -12.05
CA ALA A 52 7.71 -6.11 -10.69
C ALA A 52 9.11 -5.73 -10.15
N LYS A 53 10.13 -6.57 -10.41
CA LYS A 53 11.51 -6.29 -9.96
C LYS A 53 12.09 -5.04 -10.63
N GLU A 54 11.86 -4.88 -11.93
CA GLU A 54 12.32 -3.70 -12.69
C GLU A 54 11.63 -2.43 -12.19
N ALA A 55 10.31 -2.49 -11.95
CA ALA A 55 9.54 -1.36 -11.44
C ALA A 55 9.98 -0.93 -10.04
N ILE A 56 10.25 -1.88 -9.14
CA ILE A 56 10.76 -1.61 -7.78
C ILE A 56 12.14 -0.93 -7.85
N ALA A 57 12.99 -1.34 -8.78
CA ALA A 57 14.34 -0.80 -8.93
C ALA A 57 14.40 0.51 -9.72
N ALA A 58 13.28 0.98 -10.30
CA ALA A 58 13.25 2.16 -11.16
C ALA A 58 13.53 3.48 -10.42
N GLY A 59 13.40 3.49 -9.09
CA GLY A 59 13.68 4.66 -8.26
C GLY A 59 13.80 4.32 -6.78
N PRO A 60 14.20 5.29 -5.95
CA PRO A 60 14.32 5.08 -4.51
C PRO A 60 12.96 4.81 -3.86
N GLY A 61 12.93 3.89 -2.89
CA GLY A 61 11.73 3.60 -2.09
C GLY A 61 10.69 2.69 -2.77
N GLY A 62 10.99 2.10 -3.93
CA GLY A 62 10.13 1.11 -4.55
C GLY A 62 9.94 -0.12 -3.64
N VAL A 63 8.70 -0.58 -3.49
CA VAL A 63 8.36 -1.73 -2.66
C VAL A 63 7.19 -2.51 -3.28
N ALA A 64 7.25 -3.84 -3.18
CA ALA A 64 6.10 -4.69 -3.48
C ALA A 64 5.10 -4.62 -2.32
N LEU A 65 3.86 -4.21 -2.62
CA LEU A 65 2.78 -4.17 -1.64
C LEU A 65 1.90 -5.43 -1.67
N GLY A 66 1.67 -6.02 -2.84
CA GLY A 66 0.80 -7.17 -2.97
C GLY A 66 0.52 -7.56 -4.42
N VAL A 67 -0.51 -8.39 -4.62
CA VAL A 67 -0.91 -8.90 -5.93
C VAL A 67 -2.41 -8.67 -6.13
N VAL A 68 -2.80 -8.36 -7.36
CA VAL A 68 -4.22 -8.27 -7.74
C VAL A 68 -4.84 -9.66 -7.77
N GLY A 69 -5.98 -9.82 -7.11
CA GLY A 69 -6.74 -11.07 -7.01
C GLY A 69 -8.19 -10.92 -7.48
N ALA A 70 -8.90 -12.05 -7.51
CA ALA A 70 -10.29 -12.13 -7.98
C ALA A 70 -11.35 -11.82 -6.91
N THR A 71 -10.94 -11.55 -5.66
CA THR A 71 -11.84 -11.14 -4.59
C THR A 71 -11.96 -9.63 -4.58
N PRO A 72 -13.16 -9.05 -4.75
CA PRO A 72 -13.35 -7.61 -4.77
C PRO A 72 -12.85 -6.92 -3.50
N GLY A 73 -12.41 -5.67 -3.67
CA GLY A 73 -12.01 -4.79 -2.57
C GLY A 73 -10.52 -4.85 -2.21
N VAL A 74 -10.08 -3.85 -1.46
CA VAL A 74 -8.69 -3.72 -1.00
C VAL A 74 -8.64 -4.07 0.48
N ARG A 75 -7.82 -5.04 0.85
CA ARG A 75 -7.53 -5.39 2.24
C ARG A 75 -6.09 -5.02 2.54
N VAL A 76 -5.87 -4.32 3.64
CA VAL A 76 -4.55 -3.80 4.01
C VAL A 76 -4.16 -4.37 5.35
N THR A 77 -2.92 -4.85 5.45
CA THR A 77 -2.29 -5.28 6.69
C THR A 77 -0.93 -4.61 6.85
N PRO A 78 -0.47 -4.35 8.09
CA PRO A 78 0.90 -3.96 8.33
C PRO A 78 1.85 -5.09 7.93
N LYS A 79 2.94 -4.75 7.24
CA LYS A 79 4.03 -5.69 6.98
C LYS A 79 4.70 -6.08 8.31
N ARG A 80 4.84 -7.38 8.57
CA ARG A 80 5.50 -7.92 9.76
C ARG A 80 7.02 -7.85 9.67
#